data_AF-Q3ST63-F1
#
_entry.id   AF-Q3ST63-F1
#
_cell.length_a   1.000
_cell.length_b   1.000
_cell.length_c   1.000
_cell.angle_alpha   90.00
_cell.angle_beta   90.00
_cell.angle_gamma   90.00
#
_symmetry.space_group_name_H-M   'P 1'
#
loop_
_entity.id
_entity.type
_entity.pdbx_description
1 polymer ?
#
loop_
_entity_poly.entity_id
_entity_poly.type
_entity_poly.pdbx_seq_one_letter_code
_entity_poly.pdbx_strand_id
1 'polypeptide(L)'
;MFRTSLRTISLAAALIMGSLVSSAIAQQNGSQQSVAHPTAPSAQTPAVSAPAPPVQAPPISNASEPATAATPSPAGTAGVNLLNPDTASPHELSPWSMFMSADIVVQLVMIGLAFASLVTWTICIAKLAELSLARRALRAALNKIGDARSLAEAQMALGAREGVLASLLASAMHEARLSAGISSDAGIKERAASSFAEIVRAESRRIRLGMGLLATIGATSPFVGLFGTVWGIMNSFIGISKSQTTNLAVVAPGIAEALLATALGLVAAIPAVIIYNYFARVTRGYTELVGRASGAAGRLLSRDLDRTHGSLTSRAAE
;
A
#
# COMPACT_ATOMS: atom_id res chain seq x y z
N MET A 1 -18.31 22.32 6.05
CA MET A 1 -17.43 22.25 7.23
C MET A 1 -16.72 20.88 7.35
N PHE A 2 -17.43 19.75 7.24
CA PHE A 2 -16.80 18.41 7.28
C PHE A 2 -15.83 18.10 6.12
N ARG A 3 -16.15 18.52 4.87
CA ARG A 3 -15.29 18.35 3.68
C ARG A 3 -13.98 19.16 3.75
N THR A 4 -13.98 20.28 4.47
CA THR A 4 -12.79 21.12 4.65
C THR A 4 -11.87 20.53 5.72
N SER A 5 -12.44 20.05 6.84
CA SER A 5 -11.68 19.41 7.92
C SER A 5 -10.95 18.12 7.47
N LEU A 6 -11.59 17.30 6.64
CA LEU A 6 -10.95 16.09 6.09
C LEU A 6 -9.81 16.42 5.10
N ARG A 7 -9.94 17.50 4.33
CA ARG A 7 -8.88 17.96 3.41
C ARG A 7 -7.71 18.57 4.17
N THR A 8 -7.95 19.32 5.24
CA THR A 8 -6.88 19.92 6.05
C THR A 8 -6.09 18.89 6.84
N ILE A 9 -6.74 17.85 7.38
CA ILE A 9 -6.06 16.76 8.08
C ILE A 9 -5.22 15.92 7.09
N SER A 10 -5.74 15.64 5.90
CA SER A 10 -5.02 14.88 4.88
C SER A 10 -3.87 15.69 4.23
N LEU A 11 -3.97 17.02 4.15
CA LEU A 11 -2.87 17.90 3.72
C LEU A 11 -1.79 18.05 4.80
N ALA A 12 -2.16 18.16 6.07
CA ALA A 12 -1.21 18.27 7.17
C ALA A 12 -0.34 17.01 7.30
N ALA A 13 -0.95 15.82 7.17
CA ALA A 13 -0.21 14.55 7.16
C ALA A 13 0.72 14.40 5.93
N ALA A 14 0.34 14.96 4.77
CA ALA A 14 1.16 14.96 3.56
C ALA A 14 2.33 15.96 3.61
N LEU A 15 2.12 17.13 4.23
CA LEU A 15 3.14 18.18 4.39
C LEU A 15 4.26 17.77 5.38
N ILE A 16 3.91 17.04 6.45
CA ILE A 16 4.89 16.53 7.42
C ILE A 16 5.78 15.42 6.82
N MET A 17 5.28 14.67 5.83
CA MET A 17 6.07 13.63 5.13
C MET A 17 6.89 14.17 3.95
N GLY A 18 6.48 15.29 3.32
CA GLY A 18 7.23 15.90 2.21
C GLY A 18 8.60 16.47 2.61
N SER A 19 8.73 16.92 3.87
CA SER A 19 10.00 17.42 4.43
C SER A 19 10.99 16.30 4.79
N LEU A 20 10.50 15.09 5.10
CA LEU A 20 11.34 13.93 5.45
C LEU A 20 11.88 13.19 4.22
N VAL A 21 11.16 13.23 3.09
CA VAL A 21 11.58 12.55 1.84
C VAL A 21 12.56 13.40 1.01
N SER A 22 12.46 14.74 1.07
CA SER A 22 13.35 15.62 0.31
C SER A 22 14.82 15.58 0.78
N SER A 23 15.04 15.31 2.08
CA SER A 23 16.38 15.14 2.65
C SER A 23 17.04 13.79 2.27
N ALA A 24 16.26 12.76 1.91
CA ALA A 24 16.79 11.47 1.48
C ALA A 24 17.26 11.46 0.02
N ILE A 25 16.64 12.28 -0.85
CA ILE A 25 16.95 12.31 -2.29
C ILE A 25 18.18 13.21 -2.57
N ALA A 26 18.44 14.22 -1.75
CA ALA A 26 19.56 15.14 -1.94
C ALA A 26 20.95 14.48 -1.72
N GLN A 27 21.03 13.34 -1.03
CA GLN A 27 22.31 12.70 -0.68
C GLN A 27 22.76 11.63 -1.70
N GLN A 28 21.94 11.29 -2.70
CA GLN A 28 22.26 10.21 -3.65
C GLN A 28 22.91 10.69 -4.96
N ASN A 29 23.03 12.01 -5.18
CA ASN A 29 23.49 12.58 -6.45
C ASN A 29 25.00 12.95 -6.47
N GLY A 30 25.78 12.55 -5.45
CA GLY A 30 27.15 13.01 -5.23
C GLY A 30 28.30 12.06 -5.61
N SER A 31 28.03 10.84 -6.11
CA SER A 31 29.10 9.88 -6.37
C SER A 31 28.81 8.97 -7.56
N GLN A 32 29.01 9.48 -8.78
CA GLN A 32 29.29 8.66 -9.96
C GLN A 32 30.70 8.98 -10.45
N GLN A 33 31.64 8.14 -10.04
CA GLN A 33 32.99 8.11 -10.59
C GLN A 33 33.06 6.93 -11.57
N SER A 34 33.44 7.26 -12.81
CA SER A 34 33.57 6.36 -13.95
C SER A 34 34.61 5.28 -13.69
N VAL A 35 34.23 4.00 -13.87
CA VAL A 35 35.18 2.88 -13.95
C VAL A 35 34.88 2.09 -15.23
N ALA A 36 35.93 1.94 -16.04
CA ALA A 36 35.94 1.31 -17.35
C ALA A 36 35.62 -0.19 -17.31
N HIS A 37 35.00 -0.66 -18.40
CA HIS A 37 34.73 -2.07 -18.70
C HIS A 37 36.03 -2.88 -18.91
N PRO A 38 36.16 -4.08 -18.30
CA PRO A 38 36.99 -5.13 -18.83
C PRO A 38 36.16 -6.17 -19.62
N THR A 39 36.80 -6.67 -20.67
CA THR A 39 36.41 -7.68 -21.65
C THR A 39 36.08 -9.05 -21.04
N ALA A 40 35.09 -9.73 -21.62
CA ALA A 40 34.65 -11.08 -21.23
C ALA A 40 35.63 -12.18 -21.69
N PRO A 41 35.83 -13.26 -20.90
CA PRO A 41 36.35 -14.52 -21.40
C PRO A 41 35.24 -15.54 -21.70
N SER A 42 35.53 -16.38 -22.69
CA SER A 42 34.71 -17.38 -23.36
C SER A 42 34.11 -18.45 -22.45
N ALA A 43 32.88 -18.87 -22.80
CA ALA A 43 32.15 -19.96 -22.16
C ALA A 43 32.86 -21.32 -22.33
N GLN A 44 33.08 -22.02 -21.22
CA GLN A 44 33.40 -23.45 -21.19
C GLN A 44 32.17 -24.23 -20.70
N THR A 45 31.82 -25.27 -21.44
CA THR A 45 30.75 -26.24 -21.19
C THR A 45 31.05 -27.11 -19.97
N PRO A 46 30.10 -27.39 -19.06
CA PRO A 46 30.31 -28.38 -18.00
C PRO A 46 30.19 -29.81 -18.54
N ALA A 47 31.21 -30.64 -18.27
CA ALA A 47 31.20 -32.07 -18.53
C ALA A 47 30.29 -32.81 -17.52
N VAL A 48 29.48 -33.74 -18.04
CA VAL A 48 28.61 -34.63 -17.27
C VAL A 48 29.46 -35.66 -16.52
N SER A 49 29.36 -35.69 -15.20
CA SER A 49 30.00 -36.68 -14.33
C SER A 49 28.97 -37.75 -13.92
N ALA A 50 29.35 -39.03 -14.06
CA ALA A 50 28.55 -40.21 -13.72
C ALA A 50 28.37 -40.40 -12.18
N PRO A 51 27.40 -41.20 -11.72
CA PRO A 51 27.03 -41.28 -10.30
C PRO A 51 27.93 -42.21 -9.48
N ALA A 52 28.30 -41.77 -8.28
CA ALA A 52 29.03 -42.53 -7.27
C ALA A 52 28.06 -43.41 -6.41
N PRO A 53 28.52 -44.57 -5.90
CA PRO A 53 27.69 -45.52 -5.14
C PRO A 53 27.35 -45.06 -3.71
N PRO A 54 26.29 -45.61 -3.08
CA PRO A 54 25.81 -45.18 -1.77
C PRO A 54 26.72 -45.66 -0.63
N VAL A 55 27.08 -44.73 0.27
CA VAL A 55 27.81 -45.02 1.52
C VAL A 55 26.81 -45.29 2.64
N GLN A 56 26.97 -46.45 3.28
CA GLN A 56 26.19 -46.94 4.43
C GLN A 56 26.42 -46.11 5.71
N ALA A 57 25.36 -45.92 6.49
CA ALA A 57 25.41 -45.41 7.86
C ALA A 57 25.99 -46.44 8.85
N PRO A 58 26.70 -46.02 9.91
CA PRO A 58 27.29 -46.95 10.89
C PRO A 58 26.22 -47.64 11.76
N PRO A 59 26.45 -48.90 12.21
CA PRO A 59 25.50 -49.66 12.99
C PRO A 59 25.41 -49.19 14.45
N ILE A 60 24.19 -49.20 14.97
CA ILE A 60 23.81 -48.96 16.36
C ILE A 60 24.16 -50.23 17.14
N SER A 61 25.11 -50.16 18.06
CA SER A 61 25.48 -51.28 18.94
C SER A 61 24.52 -51.32 20.14
N ASN A 62 23.65 -52.33 20.17
CA ASN A 62 22.89 -52.69 21.37
C ASN A 62 23.77 -53.52 22.29
N ALA A 63 24.25 -52.93 23.38
CA ALA A 63 24.83 -53.67 24.50
C ALA A 63 23.90 -53.53 25.70
N SER A 64 23.15 -54.60 25.95
CA SER A 64 22.44 -54.85 27.20
C SER A 64 23.45 -55.34 28.24
N GLU A 65 23.59 -54.64 29.36
CA GLU A 65 24.21 -55.18 30.57
C GLU A 65 23.28 -55.04 31.79
N PRO A 66 23.22 -56.04 32.69
CA PRO A 66 22.22 -56.11 33.75
C PRO A 66 22.64 -55.33 34.99
N ALA A 67 21.64 -54.74 35.64
CA ALA A 67 21.73 -54.08 36.93
C ALA A 67 22.32 -55.01 38.01
N THR A 68 23.34 -54.53 38.72
CA THR A 68 23.72 -55.06 40.03
C THR A 68 23.52 -53.98 41.08
N ALA A 69 22.75 -54.33 42.11
CA ALA A 69 22.26 -53.46 43.16
C ALA A 69 23.37 -52.92 44.07
N ALA A 70 23.33 -51.61 44.35
CA ALA A 70 24.00 -51.00 45.49
C ALA A 70 22.94 -50.44 46.46
N THR A 71 23.05 -50.87 47.71
CA THR A 71 22.22 -50.57 48.88
C THR A 71 22.30 -49.09 49.32
N PRO A 72 21.25 -48.49 49.91
CA PRO A 72 21.27 -47.10 50.37
C PRO A 72 21.59 -46.97 51.88
N SER A 73 22.27 -45.89 52.27
CA SER A 73 22.28 -45.37 53.66
C SER A 73 22.88 -43.94 53.72
N PRO A 74 22.56 -43.12 54.75
CA PRO A 74 21.56 -42.07 54.61
C PRO A 74 22.03 -40.65 55.01
N ALA A 75 21.11 -39.69 54.83
CA ALA A 75 20.98 -38.41 55.55
C ALA A 75 22.04 -37.33 55.31
N GLY A 76 21.73 -36.43 54.36
CA GLY A 76 22.16 -35.04 54.35
C GLY A 76 20.94 -34.15 54.13
N THR A 77 20.24 -33.81 55.22
CA THR A 77 19.10 -32.90 55.24
C THR A 77 19.58 -31.47 54.99
N ALA A 78 19.68 -31.07 53.72
CA ALA A 78 19.70 -29.67 53.33
C ALA A 78 18.41 -29.43 52.55
N GLY A 79 17.48 -28.72 53.18
CA GLY A 79 16.15 -28.45 52.65
C GLY A 79 16.22 -27.92 51.23
N VAL A 80 15.78 -28.76 50.29
CA VAL A 80 15.51 -28.32 48.94
C VAL A 80 14.27 -27.44 49.03
N ASN A 81 14.46 -26.13 48.91
CA ASN A 81 13.35 -25.20 48.71
C ASN A 81 12.80 -25.45 47.30
N LEU A 82 11.97 -26.48 47.17
CA LEU A 82 11.47 -27.03 45.91
C LEU A 82 10.09 -26.50 45.51
N LEU A 83 9.57 -25.46 46.18
CA LEU A 83 8.36 -24.75 45.76
C LEU A 83 8.47 -23.27 46.07
N ASN A 84 9.01 -22.50 45.11
CA ASN A 84 8.62 -21.10 44.96
C ASN A 84 8.27 -20.88 43.48
N PRO A 85 7.05 -21.22 43.03
CA PRO A 85 6.59 -20.95 41.67
C PRO A 85 6.35 -19.45 41.37
N ASP A 86 6.77 -18.53 42.25
CA ASP A 86 6.36 -17.12 42.24
C ASP A 86 7.46 -16.11 41.82
N THR A 87 8.59 -16.52 41.23
CA THR A 87 9.66 -15.55 40.87
C THR A 87 9.69 -15.11 39.40
N ALA A 88 8.84 -15.68 38.53
CA ALA A 88 8.56 -15.10 37.21
C ALA A 88 7.17 -14.47 37.25
N SER A 89 7.09 -13.24 37.74
CA SER A 89 5.83 -12.50 37.67
C SER A 89 5.36 -12.46 36.19
N PRO A 90 4.09 -12.78 35.87
CA PRO A 90 3.55 -12.78 34.50
C PRO A 90 3.74 -11.46 33.74
N HIS A 91 4.14 -10.41 34.45
CA HIS A 91 4.39 -9.08 33.94
C HIS A 91 5.68 -8.93 33.14
N GLU A 92 6.65 -9.85 33.28
CA GLU A 92 7.93 -9.80 32.55
C GLU A 92 7.79 -10.10 31.05
N LEU A 93 6.69 -10.76 30.64
CA LEU A 93 6.39 -11.12 29.24
C LEU A 93 5.28 -10.28 28.61
N SER A 94 4.90 -9.15 29.22
CA SER A 94 3.94 -8.24 28.59
C SER A 94 4.55 -7.59 27.34
N PRO A 95 3.81 -7.43 26.23
CA PRO A 95 4.31 -6.68 25.06
C PRO A 95 4.80 -5.27 25.42
N TRP A 96 4.26 -4.68 26.49
CA TRP A 96 4.69 -3.39 27.00
C TRP A 96 6.06 -3.44 27.69
N SER A 97 6.34 -4.47 28.50
CA SER A 97 7.66 -4.62 29.14
C SER A 97 8.72 -4.90 28.07
N MET A 98 8.41 -5.77 27.11
CA MET A 98 9.28 -6.07 25.96
C MET A 98 9.61 -4.81 25.14
N PHE A 99 8.64 -3.92 24.95
CA PHE A 99 8.89 -2.66 24.24
C PHE A 99 9.81 -1.70 25.00
N MET A 100 9.67 -1.60 26.33
CA MET A 100 10.52 -0.73 27.15
C MET A 100 11.95 -1.27 27.32
N SER A 101 12.11 -2.58 27.26
CA SER A 101 13.41 -3.26 27.36
C SER A 101 14.18 -3.32 26.04
N ALA A 102 13.49 -3.04 24.92
CA ALA A 102 14.08 -3.13 23.59
C ALA A 102 15.16 -2.09 23.30
N ASP A 103 16.11 -2.50 22.46
CA ASP A 103 17.11 -1.58 21.88
C ASP A 103 16.42 -0.44 21.11
N ILE A 104 17.02 0.75 21.17
CA ILE A 104 16.45 1.97 20.59
C ILE A 104 16.09 1.83 19.11
N VAL A 105 16.87 1.05 18.34
CA VAL A 105 16.59 0.81 16.92
C VAL A 105 15.34 -0.06 16.75
N VAL A 106 15.20 -1.12 17.54
CA VAL A 106 14.01 -1.99 17.51
C VAL A 106 12.78 -1.20 17.98
N GLN A 107 12.94 -0.35 18.98
CA GLN A 107 11.88 0.54 19.46
C GLN A 107 11.39 1.49 18.35
N LEU A 108 12.31 2.10 17.59
CA LEU A 108 11.96 2.94 16.44
C LEU A 108 11.25 2.16 15.33
N VAL A 109 11.69 0.93 15.05
CA VAL A 109 11.03 0.03 14.08
C VAL A 109 9.59 -0.24 14.51
N MET A 110 9.36 -0.60 15.78
CA MET A 110 8.01 -0.88 16.30
C MET A 110 7.10 0.35 16.26
N ILE A 111 7.59 1.52 16.67
CA ILE A 111 6.84 2.78 16.60
C ILE A 111 6.49 3.13 15.15
N GLY A 112 7.45 3.01 14.24
CA GLY A 112 7.25 3.28 12.80
C GLY A 112 6.18 2.37 12.19
N LEU A 113 6.20 1.08 12.53
CA LEU A 113 5.19 0.10 12.09
C LEU A 113 3.81 0.40 12.68
N ALA A 114 3.73 0.77 13.96
CA ALA A 114 2.48 1.18 14.60
C ALA A 114 1.88 2.43 13.94
N PHE A 115 2.73 3.42 13.62
CA PHE A 115 2.32 4.62 12.88
C PHE A 115 1.83 4.27 11.46
N ALA A 116 2.54 3.41 10.73
CA ALA A 116 2.13 2.95 9.41
C ALA A 116 0.76 2.24 9.44
N SER A 117 0.48 1.47 10.50
CA SER A 117 -0.83 0.86 10.72
C SER A 117 -1.94 1.92 10.92
N LEU A 118 -1.69 2.94 11.75
CA LEU A 118 -2.63 4.06 11.96
C LEU A 118 -2.93 4.81 10.65
N VAL A 119 -1.89 5.08 9.85
CA VAL A 119 -2.01 5.73 8.54
C VAL A 119 -2.84 4.88 7.59
N THR A 120 -2.64 3.56 7.58
CA THR A 120 -3.42 2.61 6.77
C THR A 120 -4.92 2.70 7.06
N TRP A 121 -5.30 2.68 8.34
CA TRP A 121 -6.70 2.79 8.76
C TRP A 121 -7.30 4.17 8.45
N THR A 122 -6.52 5.24 8.64
CA THR A 122 -6.95 6.60 8.33
C THR A 122 -7.28 6.76 6.84
N ILE A 123 -6.38 6.27 5.97
CA ILE A 123 -6.60 6.31 4.52
C ILE A 123 -7.79 5.42 4.13
N CYS A 124 -7.98 4.28 4.79
CA CYS A 124 -9.12 3.41 4.54
C CYS A 124 -10.46 4.15 4.71
N ILE A 125 -10.64 4.81 5.86
CA ILE A 125 -11.86 5.56 6.17
C ILE A 125 -12.03 6.74 5.20
N ALA A 126 -10.96 7.51 4.97
CA ALA A 126 -10.99 8.64 4.05
C ALA A 126 -11.36 8.22 2.62
N LYS A 127 -10.80 7.11 2.12
CA LYS A 127 -11.08 6.59 0.78
C LYS A 127 -12.49 6.01 0.66
N LEU A 128 -12.99 5.36 1.70
CA LEU A 128 -14.36 4.87 1.73
C LEU A 128 -15.35 6.04 1.60
N ALA A 129 -15.15 7.12 2.34
CA ALA A 129 -15.97 8.33 2.28
C ALA A 129 -15.85 9.04 0.92
N GLU A 130 -14.62 9.26 0.42
CA GLU A 130 -14.38 9.92 -0.86
C GLU A 130 -15.04 9.18 -2.02
N LEU A 131 -14.79 7.87 -2.14
CA LEU A 131 -15.24 7.07 -3.26
C LEU A 131 -16.75 6.82 -3.22
N SER A 132 -17.32 6.65 -2.03
CA SER A 132 -18.78 6.53 -1.88
C SER A 132 -19.50 7.83 -2.27
N LEU A 133 -19.00 8.99 -1.83
CA LEU A 133 -19.58 10.28 -2.17
C LEU A 133 -19.46 10.59 -3.67
N ALA A 134 -18.27 10.40 -4.25
CA ALA A 134 -18.04 10.61 -5.68
C ALA A 134 -18.92 9.71 -6.54
N ARG A 135 -19.02 8.42 -6.20
CA ARG A 135 -19.87 7.46 -6.92
C ARG A 135 -21.36 7.80 -6.80
N ARG A 136 -21.83 8.18 -5.62
CA ARG A 136 -23.24 8.59 -5.40
C ARG A 136 -23.57 9.86 -6.17
N ALA A 137 -22.69 10.87 -6.10
CA ALA A 137 -22.86 12.11 -6.83
C ALA A 137 -22.91 11.89 -8.35
N LEU A 138 -21.99 11.10 -8.89
CA LEU A 138 -21.94 10.83 -10.34
C LEU A 138 -23.16 10.03 -10.83
N ARG A 139 -23.65 9.05 -10.05
CA ARG A 139 -24.89 8.33 -10.38
C ARG A 139 -26.10 9.25 -10.36
N ALA A 140 -26.23 10.08 -9.32
CA ALA A 140 -27.32 11.04 -9.24
C ALA A 140 -27.29 12.03 -10.41
N ALA A 141 -26.09 12.49 -10.78
CA ALA A 141 -25.86 13.35 -11.93
C ALA A 141 -26.26 12.69 -13.25
N LEU A 142 -25.89 11.41 -13.45
CA LEU A 142 -26.29 10.63 -14.63
C LEU A 142 -27.80 10.42 -14.72
N ASN A 143 -28.46 10.14 -13.59
CA ASN A 143 -29.91 9.98 -13.56
C ASN A 143 -30.63 11.30 -13.92
N LYS A 144 -30.13 12.44 -13.42
CA LYS A 144 -30.72 13.76 -13.73
C LYS A 144 -30.65 14.13 -15.21
N ILE A 145 -29.59 13.73 -15.91
CA ILE A 145 -29.45 14.00 -17.35
C ILE A 145 -30.04 12.90 -18.23
N GLY A 146 -30.60 11.84 -17.65
CA GLY A 146 -31.15 10.70 -18.39
C GLY A 146 -32.21 11.13 -19.40
N ASP A 147 -33.04 12.10 -19.02
CA ASP A 147 -34.14 12.62 -19.83
C ASP A 147 -33.76 13.86 -20.66
N ALA A 148 -32.55 14.40 -20.48
CA ALA A 148 -32.11 15.61 -21.16
C ALA A 148 -32.00 15.38 -22.68
N ARG A 149 -32.61 16.27 -23.45
CA ARG A 149 -32.65 16.19 -24.91
C ARG A 149 -31.51 16.97 -25.57
N SER A 150 -30.90 17.91 -24.86
CA SER A 150 -29.79 18.77 -25.31
C SER A 150 -28.70 18.95 -24.25
N LEU A 151 -27.51 19.40 -24.68
CA LEU A 151 -26.40 19.78 -23.81
C LEU A 151 -26.80 20.90 -22.85
N ALA A 152 -27.52 21.92 -23.34
CA ALA A 152 -27.95 23.06 -22.53
C ALA A 152 -28.91 22.62 -21.42
N GLU A 153 -29.88 21.77 -21.74
CA GLU A 153 -30.82 21.20 -20.76
C GLU A 153 -30.10 20.34 -19.72
N ALA A 154 -29.17 19.48 -20.15
CA ALA A 154 -28.37 18.64 -19.26
C ALA A 154 -27.53 19.50 -18.29
N GLN A 155 -26.89 20.56 -18.79
CA GLN A 155 -26.11 21.48 -17.96
C GLN A 155 -26.98 22.27 -16.98
N MET A 156 -28.17 22.72 -17.40
CA MET A 156 -29.13 23.38 -16.51
C MET A 156 -29.65 22.44 -15.40
N ALA A 157 -29.94 21.19 -15.72
CA ALA A 157 -30.41 20.19 -14.75
C ALA A 157 -29.36 19.84 -13.68
N LEU A 158 -28.07 19.91 -14.03
CA LEU A 158 -26.96 19.71 -13.10
C LEU A 158 -26.66 20.96 -12.26
N GLY A 159 -26.91 22.15 -12.81
CA GLY A 159 -26.60 23.43 -12.19
C GLY A 159 -25.10 23.77 -12.19
N ALA A 160 -24.76 24.92 -11.62
CA ALA A 160 -23.42 25.51 -11.70
C ALA A 160 -22.35 24.89 -10.78
N ARG A 161 -22.49 23.63 -10.34
CA ARG A 161 -21.63 23.09 -9.27
C ARG A 161 -21.06 21.69 -9.50
N GLU A 162 -19.73 21.67 -9.49
CA GLU A 162 -18.79 20.63 -9.10
C GLU A 162 -19.16 19.18 -9.44
N GLY A 163 -18.53 18.65 -10.48
CA GLY A 163 -18.53 17.21 -10.75
C GLY A 163 -17.95 16.89 -12.12
N VAL A 164 -17.40 15.69 -12.28
CA VAL A 164 -16.78 15.25 -13.54
C VAL A 164 -17.74 15.32 -14.72
N LEU A 165 -19.03 14.98 -14.53
CA LEU A 165 -20.03 15.08 -15.59
C LEU A 165 -20.34 16.55 -15.98
N ALA A 166 -20.40 17.46 -15.01
CA ALA A 166 -20.58 18.89 -15.30
C ALA A 166 -19.37 19.46 -16.07
N SER A 167 -18.15 19.04 -15.73
CA SER A 167 -16.95 19.41 -16.48
C SER A 167 -16.96 18.87 -17.92
N LEU A 168 -17.42 17.63 -18.12
CA LEU A 168 -17.58 17.04 -19.45
C LEU A 168 -18.60 17.81 -20.30
N LEU A 169 -19.78 18.12 -19.75
CA LEU A 169 -20.80 18.88 -20.47
C LEU A 169 -20.35 20.31 -20.78
N ALA A 170 -19.69 20.98 -19.83
CA ALA A 170 -19.12 22.31 -20.04
C ALA A 170 -18.04 22.31 -21.14
N SER A 171 -17.18 21.29 -21.16
CA SER A 171 -16.17 21.13 -22.23
C SER A 171 -16.83 20.92 -23.60
N ALA A 172 -17.86 20.07 -23.70
CA ALA A 172 -18.62 19.91 -24.95
C ALA A 172 -19.27 21.23 -25.43
N MET A 173 -19.91 21.96 -24.53
CA MET A 173 -20.51 23.25 -24.86
C MET A 173 -19.47 24.29 -25.29
N HIS A 174 -18.30 24.27 -24.65
CA HIS A 174 -17.20 25.16 -25.00
C HIS A 174 -16.66 24.87 -26.40
N GLU A 175 -16.42 23.60 -26.72
CA GLU A 175 -15.92 23.18 -28.03
C GLU A 175 -16.93 23.48 -29.15
N ALA A 176 -18.22 23.22 -28.90
CA ALA A 176 -19.29 23.54 -29.85
C ALA A 176 -19.39 25.05 -30.13
N ARG A 177 -19.18 25.89 -29.11
CA ARG A 177 -19.20 27.36 -29.26
C ARG A 177 -18.00 27.89 -30.03
N LEU A 178 -16.80 27.41 -29.72
CA LEU A 178 -15.57 27.83 -30.41
C LEU A 178 -15.55 27.41 -31.87
N SER A 179 -16.19 26.29 -32.19
CA SER A 179 -16.21 25.72 -33.53
C SER A 179 -17.38 26.21 -34.40
N ALA A 180 -18.23 27.09 -33.87
CA ALA A 180 -19.40 27.60 -34.57
C ALA A 180 -18.99 28.30 -35.88
N GLY A 181 -19.46 27.78 -37.02
CA GLY A 181 -19.27 28.37 -38.34
C GLY A 181 -17.95 28.04 -39.05
N ILE A 182 -17.08 27.20 -38.46
CA ILE A 182 -15.71 26.97 -39.00
C ILE A 182 -15.39 25.49 -39.24
N SER A 183 -16.04 24.58 -38.54
CA SER A 183 -15.66 23.16 -38.53
C SER A 183 -16.80 22.24 -38.92
N SER A 184 -16.44 21.11 -39.52
CA SER A 184 -17.35 19.98 -39.69
C SER A 184 -17.72 19.39 -38.33
N ASP A 185 -18.95 18.88 -38.21
CA ASP A 185 -19.44 18.23 -36.99
C ASP A 185 -18.52 17.08 -36.53
N ALA A 186 -17.88 16.39 -37.47
CA ALA A 186 -16.90 15.35 -37.19
C ALA A 186 -15.67 15.91 -36.43
N GLY A 187 -15.14 17.06 -36.85
CA GLY A 187 -14.00 17.70 -36.17
C GLY A 187 -14.34 18.20 -34.77
N ILE A 188 -15.57 18.71 -34.56
CA ILE A 188 -16.05 19.13 -33.23
C ILE A 188 -16.14 17.90 -32.30
N LYS A 189 -16.71 16.79 -32.79
CA LYS A 189 -16.81 15.53 -32.04
C LYS A 189 -15.43 15.00 -31.64
N GLU A 190 -14.45 15.06 -32.54
CA GLU A 190 -13.08 14.62 -32.28
C GLU A 190 -12.37 15.47 -31.20
N ARG A 191 -12.43 16.80 -31.30
CA ARG A 191 -11.83 17.69 -30.30
C ARG A 191 -12.50 17.56 -28.93
N ALA A 192 -13.82 17.46 -28.90
CA ALA A 192 -14.56 17.19 -27.67
C ALA A 192 -14.16 15.85 -27.05
N ALA A 193 -14.05 14.78 -27.85
CA ALA A 193 -13.60 13.47 -27.39
C ALA A 193 -12.18 13.51 -26.82
N SER A 194 -11.28 14.28 -27.43
CA SER A 194 -9.92 14.53 -26.92
C SER A 194 -9.96 15.20 -25.53
N SER A 195 -10.71 16.30 -25.40
CA SER A 195 -10.86 17.01 -24.11
C SER A 195 -11.50 16.12 -23.04
N PHE A 196 -12.50 15.32 -23.41
CA PHE A 196 -13.10 14.34 -22.49
C PHE A 196 -12.08 13.32 -22.00
N ALA A 197 -11.23 12.80 -22.88
CA ALA A 197 -10.20 11.84 -22.49
C ALA A 197 -9.22 12.45 -21.48
N GLU A 198 -8.89 13.74 -21.59
CA GLU A 198 -8.08 14.44 -20.58
C GLU A 198 -8.79 14.57 -19.23
N ILE A 199 -10.07 14.96 -19.23
CA ILE A 199 -10.89 15.07 -18.01
C ILE A 199 -11.00 13.71 -17.31
N VAL A 200 -11.30 12.64 -18.06
CA VAL A 200 -11.40 11.28 -17.52
C VAL A 200 -10.05 10.82 -16.94
N ARG A 201 -8.93 11.09 -17.62
CA ARG A 201 -7.59 10.76 -17.12
C ARG A 201 -7.26 11.53 -15.84
N ALA A 202 -7.60 12.82 -15.78
CA ALA A 202 -7.38 13.65 -14.60
C ALA A 202 -8.18 13.13 -13.39
N GLU A 203 -9.46 12.81 -13.58
CA GLU A 203 -10.30 12.26 -12.52
C GLU A 203 -9.81 10.87 -12.07
N SER A 204 -9.38 10.04 -13.02
CA SER A 204 -8.78 8.74 -12.74
C SER A 204 -7.49 8.85 -11.92
N ARG A 205 -6.62 9.84 -12.20
CA ARG A 205 -5.44 10.12 -11.36
C ARG A 205 -5.84 10.62 -9.97
N ARG A 206 -6.79 11.55 -9.90
CA ARG A 206 -7.26 12.16 -8.64
C ARG A 206 -7.76 11.11 -7.67
N ILE A 207 -8.63 10.20 -8.13
CA ILE A 207 -9.22 9.18 -7.25
C ILE A 207 -8.17 8.16 -6.76
N ARG A 208 -7.06 8.00 -7.48
CA ARG A 208 -5.94 7.12 -7.10
C ARG A 208 -4.98 7.68 -6.04
N LEU A 209 -5.05 8.97 -5.74
CA LEU A 209 -4.19 9.59 -4.72
C LEU A 209 -4.29 8.85 -3.39
N GLY A 210 -3.17 8.63 -2.70
CA GLY A 210 -3.13 7.91 -1.41
C GLY A 210 -3.07 6.38 -1.52
N MET A 211 -3.50 5.75 -2.62
CA MET A 211 -3.35 4.30 -2.78
C MET A 211 -1.88 3.86 -2.91
N GLY A 212 -1.02 4.71 -3.47
CA GLY A 212 0.42 4.42 -3.55
C GLY A 212 1.05 4.21 -2.18
N LEU A 213 0.62 4.96 -1.16
CA LEU A 213 1.13 4.82 0.19
C LEU A 213 0.73 3.48 0.83
N LEU A 214 -0.50 3.00 0.59
CA LEU A 214 -0.92 1.66 1.04
C LEU A 214 -0.10 0.56 0.35
N ALA A 215 0.17 0.72 -0.95
CA ALA A 215 1.00 -0.23 -1.68
C ALA A 215 2.42 -0.28 -1.11
N THR A 216 3.01 0.88 -0.81
CA THR A 216 4.33 0.96 -0.19
C THR A 216 4.33 0.34 1.20
N ILE A 217 3.41 0.74 2.09
CA ILE A 217 3.31 0.18 3.45
C ILE A 217 3.14 -1.34 3.40
N GLY A 218 2.22 -1.83 2.56
CA GLY A 218 1.98 -3.26 2.38
C GLY A 218 3.20 -4.03 1.88
N ALA A 219 3.99 -3.43 0.99
CA ALA A 219 5.18 -4.06 0.43
C ALA A 219 6.41 -3.99 1.35
N THR A 220 6.61 -2.88 2.09
CA THR A 220 7.83 -2.63 2.85
C THR A 220 7.75 -3.03 4.32
N SER A 221 6.57 -2.99 4.94
CA SER A 221 6.41 -3.28 6.39
C SER A 221 6.95 -4.65 6.83
N PRO A 222 6.81 -5.75 6.06
CA PRO A 222 7.40 -7.04 6.44
C PRO A 222 8.92 -6.98 6.51
N PHE A 223 9.56 -6.26 5.58
CA PHE A 223 11.02 -6.11 5.54
C PHE A 223 11.52 -5.19 6.66
N VAL A 224 10.75 -4.17 7.03
CA VAL A 224 11.03 -3.31 8.18
C VAL A 224 10.98 -4.12 9.48
N GLY A 225 9.99 -5.01 9.62
CA GLY A 225 9.91 -5.96 10.75
C GLY A 225 11.07 -6.97 10.77
N LEU A 226 11.42 -7.52 9.61
CA LEU A 226 12.57 -8.41 9.44
C LEU A 226 13.88 -7.71 9.84
N PHE A 227 14.07 -6.45 9.44
CA PHE A 227 15.21 -5.64 9.87
C PHE A 227 15.27 -5.55 11.40
N GLY A 228 14.12 -5.29 12.06
CA GLY A 228 14.02 -5.31 13.52
C GLY A 228 14.46 -6.64 14.14
N THR A 229 14.08 -7.78 13.55
CA THR A 229 14.54 -9.09 14.04
C THR A 229 16.04 -9.28 13.92
N VAL A 230 16.61 -8.96 12.74
CA VAL A 230 18.05 -9.14 12.48
C VAL A 230 18.86 -8.29 13.45
N TRP A 231 18.42 -7.05 13.69
CA TRP A 231 19.07 -6.15 14.63
C TRP A 231 19.01 -6.66 16.07
N GLY A 232 17.82 -7.07 16.55
CA GLY A 232 17.65 -7.56 17.92
C GLY A 232 18.42 -8.87 18.19
N ILE A 233 18.43 -9.79 17.23
CA ILE A 233 19.23 -11.03 17.34
C ILE A 233 20.73 -10.71 17.36
N MET A 234 21.19 -9.80 16.50
CA MET A 234 22.59 -9.35 16.48
C MET A 234 23.00 -8.76 17.84
N ASN A 235 22.20 -7.87 18.42
CA ASN A 235 22.47 -7.29 19.74
C ASN A 235 22.46 -8.34 20.86
N SER A 236 21.58 -9.35 20.78
CA SER A 236 21.55 -10.46 21.72
C SER A 236 22.87 -11.27 21.68
N PHE A 237 23.41 -11.55 20.49
CA PHE A 237 24.71 -12.22 20.34
C PHE A 237 25.88 -11.37 20.85
N ILE A 238 25.85 -10.05 20.65
CA ILE A 238 26.85 -9.13 21.24
C ILE A 238 26.80 -9.20 22.77
N GLY A 239 25.62 -9.32 23.37
CA GLY A 239 25.44 -9.50 24.81
C GLY A 239 26.07 -10.79 25.35
N ILE A 240 25.93 -11.92 24.64
CA ILE A 240 26.60 -13.18 24.97
C ILE A 240 28.12 -13.00 24.95
N SER A 241 28.64 -12.39 23.87
CA SER A 241 30.09 -12.20 23.71
C SER A 241 30.69 -11.35 24.83
N LYS A 242 30.00 -10.30 25.26
CA LYS A 242 30.46 -9.42 26.37
C LYS A 242 30.35 -10.07 27.74
N SER A 243 29.27 -10.82 27.98
CA SER A 243 29.03 -11.47 29.28
C SER A 243 29.85 -12.74 29.48
N GLN A 244 30.40 -13.33 28.42
CA GLN A 244 31.12 -14.60 28.43
C GLN A 244 30.32 -15.76 29.05
N THR A 245 28.99 -15.65 29.10
CA THR A 245 28.10 -16.70 29.60
C THR A 245 27.22 -17.21 28.47
N THR A 246 26.98 -18.51 28.42
CA THR A 246 26.02 -19.15 27.48
C THR A 246 24.62 -19.26 28.08
N ASN A 247 24.32 -18.51 29.15
CA ASN A 247 23.04 -18.61 29.83
C ASN A 247 21.92 -18.03 28.94
N LEU A 248 21.01 -18.89 28.50
CA LEU A 248 19.89 -18.55 27.64
C LEU A 248 18.94 -17.51 28.26
N ALA A 249 18.87 -17.43 29.59
CA ALA A 249 18.03 -16.46 30.27
C ALA A 249 18.43 -15.00 29.95
N VAL A 250 19.70 -14.74 29.65
CA VAL A 250 20.22 -13.39 29.35
C VAL A 250 19.81 -12.92 27.95
N VAL A 251 19.57 -13.85 27.01
CA VAL A 251 19.24 -13.51 25.61
C VAL A 251 17.79 -13.73 25.23
N ALA A 252 17.05 -14.53 26.00
CA ALA A 252 15.65 -14.80 25.73
C ALA A 252 14.79 -13.53 25.56
N PRO A 253 14.98 -12.44 26.35
CA PRO A 253 14.22 -11.20 26.16
C PRO A 253 14.49 -10.53 24.81
N GLY A 254 15.76 -10.36 24.42
CA GLY A 254 16.12 -9.68 23.17
C GLY A 254 15.68 -10.43 21.91
N ILE A 255 15.67 -11.77 21.96
CA ILE A 255 15.12 -12.60 20.88
C ILE A 255 13.59 -12.46 20.80
N ALA A 256 12.91 -12.44 21.95
CA ALA A 256 11.46 -12.28 21.99
C ALA A 256 11.03 -10.92 21.43
N GLU A 257 11.73 -9.84 21.78
CA GLU A 257 11.52 -8.47 21.25
C GLU A 257 11.77 -8.39 19.75
N ALA A 258 12.84 -9.02 19.27
CA ALA A 258 13.14 -9.16 17.85
C ALA A 258 11.93 -9.78 17.13
N LEU A 259 11.45 -10.94 17.58
CA LEU A 259 10.31 -11.63 16.96
C LEU A 259 9.02 -10.79 16.97
N LEU A 260 8.79 -10.02 18.03
CA LEU A 260 7.66 -9.08 18.12
C LEU A 260 7.71 -8.04 16.99
N ALA A 261 8.89 -7.51 16.64
CA ALA A 261 9.03 -6.53 15.56
C ALA A 261 8.58 -7.09 14.20
N THR A 262 8.90 -8.35 13.90
CA THR A 262 8.41 -9.02 12.67
C THR A 262 6.90 -9.26 12.71
N ALA A 263 6.37 -9.68 13.85
CA ALA A 263 4.93 -9.85 14.01
C ALA A 263 4.18 -8.53 13.75
N LEU A 264 4.67 -7.41 14.29
CA LEU A 264 4.12 -6.07 14.02
C LEU A 264 4.25 -5.66 12.55
N GLY A 265 5.35 -6.05 11.88
CA GLY A 265 5.55 -5.85 10.45
C GLY A 265 4.44 -6.47 9.62
N LEU A 266 4.06 -7.72 9.94
CA LEU A 266 2.96 -8.42 9.28
C LEU A 266 1.60 -7.82 9.63
N VAL A 267 1.37 -7.45 10.89
CA VAL A 267 0.13 -6.79 11.34
C VAL A 267 -0.09 -5.46 10.62
N ALA A 268 0.96 -4.70 10.31
CA ALA A 268 0.87 -3.49 9.51
C ALA A 268 0.67 -3.79 8.01
N ALA A 269 1.37 -4.80 7.47
CA ALA A 269 1.37 -5.12 6.05
C ALA A 269 0.04 -5.70 5.54
N ILE A 270 -0.50 -6.69 6.26
CA ILE A 270 -1.65 -7.48 5.79
C ILE A 270 -2.89 -6.59 5.56
N PRO A 271 -3.31 -5.73 6.50
CA PRO A 271 -4.42 -4.82 6.27
C PRO A 271 -4.15 -3.84 5.12
N ALA A 272 -2.93 -3.31 5.01
CA ALA A 272 -2.58 -2.36 3.96
C ALA A 272 -2.76 -2.97 2.56
N VAL A 273 -2.30 -4.21 2.35
CA VAL A 273 -2.47 -4.94 1.08
C VAL A 273 -3.94 -5.23 0.79
N ILE A 274 -4.71 -5.69 1.78
CA ILE A 274 -6.15 -5.98 1.60
C ILE A 274 -6.91 -4.70 1.20
N ILE A 275 -6.68 -3.61 1.93
CA ILE A 275 -7.34 -2.33 1.71
C ILE A 275 -6.95 -1.75 0.34
N TYR A 276 -5.67 -1.84 -0.04
CA TYR A 276 -5.20 -1.44 -1.37
C TYR A 276 -5.94 -2.20 -2.47
N ASN A 277 -5.99 -3.53 -2.39
CA ASN A 277 -6.62 -4.38 -3.40
C ASN A 277 -8.13 -4.12 -3.50
N TYR A 278 -8.79 -3.90 -2.37
CA TYR A 278 -10.19 -3.49 -2.33
C TYR A 278 -10.41 -2.18 -3.09
N PHE A 279 -9.68 -1.12 -2.73
CA PHE A 279 -9.86 0.18 -3.38
C PHE A 279 -9.39 0.21 -4.83
N ALA A 280 -8.39 -0.60 -5.21
CA ALA A 280 -8.02 -0.77 -6.61
C ALA A 280 -9.20 -1.30 -7.44
N ARG A 281 -9.96 -2.27 -6.91
CA ARG A 281 -11.16 -2.80 -7.58
C ARG A 281 -12.29 -1.77 -7.63
N VAL A 282 -12.60 -1.10 -6.52
CA VAL A 282 -13.71 -0.13 -6.49
C VAL A 282 -13.39 1.10 -7.34
N THR A 283 -12.13 1.54 -7.38
CA THR A 283 -11.67 2.66 -8.22
C THR A 283 -11.80 2.36 -9.72
N ARG A 284 -11.54 1.11 -10.14
CA ARG A 284 -11.80 0.67 -11.52
C ARG A 284 -13.27 0.83 -11.88
N GLY A 285 -14.18 0.37 -11.03
CA GLY A 285 -15.62 0.53 -11.25
C GLY A 285 -16.10 1.98 -11.23
N TYR A 286 -15.46 2.86 -10.45
CA TYR A 286 -15.72 4.31 -10.54
C TYR A 286 -15.23 4.90 -11.87
N THR A 287 -14.04 4.54 -12.33
CA THR A 287 -13.48 5.02 -13.60
C THR A 287 -14.34 4.59 -14.79
N GLU A 288 -14.89 3.38 -14.76
CA GLU A 288 -15.86 2.92 -15.76
C GLU A 288 -17.14 3.78 -15.75
N LEU A 289 -17.66 4.12 -14.57
CA LEU A 289 -18.81 5.01 -14.44
C LEU A 289 -18.51 6.41 -15.00
N VAL A 290 -17.31 6.93 -14.79
CA VAL A 290 -16.82 8.18 -15.39
C VAL A 290 -16.76 8.06 -16.92
N GLY A 291 -16.30 6.92 -17.46
CA GLY A 291 -16.34 6.64 -18.90
C GLY A 291 -17.76 6.66 -19.47
N ARG A 292 -18.73 6.08 -18.75
CA ARG A 292 -20.16 6.16 -19.12
C ARG A 292 -20.68 7.59 -19.16
N ALA A 293 -20.23 8.44 -18.23
CA ALA A 293 -20.57 9.85 -18.20
C ALA A 293 -19.98 10.62 -19.40
N SER A 294 -18.73 10.33 -19.76
CA SER A 294 -18.11 10.86 -20.99
C SER A 294 -18.92 10.45 -22.24
N GLY A 295 -19.34 9.19 -22.33
CA GLY A 295 -20.17 8.72 -23.44
C GLY A 295 -21.55 9.38 -23.48
N ALA A 296 -22.17 9.66 -22.33
CA ALA A 296 -23.44 10.38 -22.25
C ALA A 296 -23.31 11.81 -22.75
N ALA A 297 -22.27 12.54 -22.32
CA ALA A 297 -21.97 13.88 -22.82
C ALA A 297 -21.71 13.89 -24.34
N GLY A 298 -20.95 12.93 -24.85
CA GLY A 298 -20.68 12.79 -26.29
C GLY A 298 -21.94 12.52 -27.13
N ARG A 299 -22.88 11.70 -26.63
CA ARG A 299 -24.17 11.48 -27.31
C ARG A 299 -25.04 12.74 -27.35
N LEU A 300 -25.06 13.52 -26.27
CA LEU A 300 -25.77 14.80 -26.24
C LEU A 300 -25.16 15.79 -27.24
N LEU A 301 -23.83 15.90 -27.27
CA LEU A 301 -23.10 16.73 -28.24
C LEU A 301 -23.41 16.31 -29.68
N SER A 302 -23.32 15.01 -29.99
CA SER A 302 -23.64 14.52 -31.35
C SER A 302 -25.04 14.92 -31.76
N ARG A 303 -26.02 14.70 -30.88
CA ARG A 303 -27.43 14.99 -31.19
C ARG A 303 -27.69 16.48 -31.39
N ASP A 304 -27.02 17.36 -30.65
CA ASP A 304 -27.17 18.81 -30.81
C ASP A 304 -26.54 19.32 -32.11
N LEU A 305 -25.38 18.78 -32.51
CA LEU A 305 -24.77 19.09 -33.80
C LEU A 305 -25.66 18.64 -34.96
N ASP A 306 -26.15 17.39 -34.93
CA ASP A 306 -27.00 16.84 -35.99
C ASP A 306 -28.31 17.65 -36.18
N ARG A 307 -28.90 18.17 -35.07
CA ARG A 307 -30.07 19.07 -35.12
C ARG A 307 -29.75 20.44 -35.73
N THR A 308 -28.59 20.99 -35.40
CA THR A 308 -28.16 22.30 -35.92
C THR A 308 -28.01 22.22 -37.44
N HIS A 309 -27.39 21.15 -37.95
CA HIS A 309 -27.25 20.92 -39.38
C HIS A 309 -28.61 20.77 -40.09
N GLY A 310 -29.53 19.94 -39.55
CA GLY A 310 -30.86 19.75 -40.14
C GLY A 310 -31.69 21.04 -40.23
N SER A 311 -31.51 21.98 -39.30
CA SER A 311 -32.18 23.28 -39.32
C SER A 311 -31.62 24.25 -40.38
N LEU A 312 -30.34 24.11 -40.78
CA LEU A 312 -29.73 24.94 -41.82
C LEU A 312 -30.16 24.48 -43.21
N THR A 313 -30.24 23.17 -43.45
CA THR A 313 -30.73 22.61 -44.72
C THR A 313 -32.20 22.91 -44.97
N SER A 314 -33.06 22.92 -43.94
CA SER A 314 -34.48 23.27 -44.13
C SER A 314 -34.68 24.74 -44.51
N ARG A 315 -33.89 25.66 -43.94
CA ARG A 315 -33.96 27.10 -44.24
C ARG A 315 -33.36 27.48 -45.59
N ALA A 316 -32.50 26.64 -46.17
CA ALA A 316 -31.94 26.86 -47.50
C ALA A 316 -32.85 26.32 -48.63
N ALA A 317 -33.88 25.55 -48.29
CA ALA A 317 -34.84 24.97 -49.23
C ALA A 317 -36.16 25.77 -49.34
N GLU A 318 -36.34 26.80 -48.50
CA GLU A 318 -37.41 27.81 -48.57
C GLU A 318 -36.90 29.06 -49.31
#